data_AF-A0A2Y9KQN2-F1
#
_entry.id   AF-A0A2Y9KQN2-F1
#
_cell.length_a   1.000
_cell.length_b   1.000
_cell.length_c   1.000
_cell.angle_alpha   90.00
_cell.angle_beta   90.00
_cell.angle_gamma   90.00
#
_symmetry.space_group_name_H-M   'P 1'
#
loop_
_entity.id
_entity.type
_entity.pdbx_description
1 polymer ?
#
loop_
_entity_poly.entity_id
_entity_poly.type
_entity_poly.pdbx_seq_one_letter_code
_entity_poly.pdbx_strand_id
1 'polypeptide(L)'
;MFHVSFRYIFGIPPLILVLLPVASSDCDIEGKEGREYQHVLMISINDLLDTMIKNRTNCPNNEPKVLKKHACDDNKEGIFLYRAAHKLKQFVKVNDSEDFNLHLLRVSQGTLQLLNCTPKVRIKLPSQGEVQPTKNLEDNKSVKEQRKQKSLCSLGILLQKIKTCWNKILRGSKEH
;
A
#
# COMPACT_ATOMS: atom_id res chain seq x y z
N MET A 1 63.39 -18.79 -28.46
CA MET A 1 62.49 -17.89 -29.21
C MET A 1 61.09 -18.07 -28.61
N PHE A 2 60.59 -17.03 -27.91
CA PHE A 2 59.27 -16.85 -27.23
C PHE A 2 58.93 -17.87 -26.11
N HIS A 3 58.92 -17.61 -24.79
CA HIS A 3 58.41 -16.50 -23.94
C HIS A 3 56.98 -16.08 -24.30
N VAL A 4 55.97 -16.47 -23.51
CA VAL A 4 55.15 -15.58 -22.66
C VAL A 4 54.44 -16.40 -21.58
N SER A 5 54.57 -15.92 -20.35
CA SER A 5 54.01 -16.36 -19.08
C SER A 5 52.47 -16.36 -19.03
N PHE A 6 51.87 -17.38 -18.42
CA PHE A 6 50.49 -17.32 -17.92
C PHE A 6 50.45 -16.45 -16.66
N ARG A 7 50.11 -15.16 -16.81
CA ARG A 7 49.73 -14.32 -15.67
C ARG A 7 48.28 -14.57 -15.31
N TYR A 8 48.10 -15.01 -14.08
CA TYR A 8 46.92 -14.90 -13.24
C TYR A 8 46.27 -13.52 -13.38
N ILE A 9 45.13 -13.46 -14.07
CA ILE A 9 44.29 -12.25 -14.17
C ILE A 9 42.98 -12.62 -13.47
N PHE A 10 42.86 -12.15 -12.24
CA PHE A 10 41.72 -12.30 -11.31
C PHE A 10 41.62 -13.64 -10.57
N GLY A 11 42.39 -13.71 -9.48
CA GLY A 11 42.01 -14.48 -8.30
C GLY A 11 40.78 -13.87 -7.63
N ILE A 12 39.60 -14.39 -7.94
CA ILE A 12 38.38 -14.07 -7.21
C ILE A 12 37.82 -15.38 -6.68
N PRO A 13 37.77 -15.59 -5.36
CA PRO A 13 37.05 -16.72 -4.80
C PRO A 13 35.56 -16.49 -5.05
N PRO A 14 34.83 -17.36 -5.77
CA PRO A 14 33.39 -17.29 -5.72
C PRO A 14 32.97 -17.92 -4.39
N LEU A 15 31.98 -17.33 -3.73
CA LEU A 15 31.35 -17.72 -2.44
C LEU A 15 31.63 -16.77 -1.27
N ILE A 16 31.61 -15.47 -1.51
CA ILE A 16 30.94 -14.58 -0.56
C ILE A 16 29.50 -14.47 -1.05
N LEU A 17 28.63 -15.37 -0.57
CA LEU A 17 27.22 -15.05 -0.42
C LEU A 17 27.17 -13.88 0.56
N VAL A 18 27.35 -12.67 0.04
CA VAL A 18 26.95 -11.47 0.76
C VAL A 18 25.46 -11.67 0.94
N LEU A 19 25.07 -12.07 2.15
CA LEU A 19 23.73 -11.85 2.65
C LEU A 19 23.58 -10.34 2.65
N LEU A 20 23.30 -9.77 1.47
CA LEU A 20 22.69 -8.46 1.37
C LEU A 20 21.53 -8.57 2.33
N PRO A 21 21.48 -7.74 3.39
CA PRO A 21 20.32 -7.75 4.25
C PRO A 21 19.14 -7.70 3.29
N VAL A 22 18.17 -8.60 3.51
CA VAL A 22 16.84 -8.49 2.92
C VAL A 22 16.27 -7.21 3.51
N ALA A 23 16.81 -6.07 3.07
CA ALA A 23 16.52 -4.78 3.60
C ALA A 23 15.13 -4.54 3.08
N SER A 24 14.17 -4.61 4.00
CA SER A 24 12.86 -4.07 3.77
C SER A 24 13.02 -2.63 3.28
N SER A 25 12.07 -2.11 2.51
CA SER A 25 12.05 -0.66 2.30
C SER A 25 11.77 -0.04 3.67
N ASP A 26 12.76 0.60 4.28
CA ASP A 26 12.56 1.23 5.59
C ASP A 26 11.72 2.48 5.37
N CYS A 27 10.52 2.44 5.95
CA CYS A 27 9.55 3.53 5.97
C CYS A 27 9.45 3.98 7.41
N ASP A 28 10.03 5.13 7.71
CA ASP A 28 9.94 5.75 9.01
C ASP A 28 8.73 6.66 9.08
N ILE A 29 8.18 6.80 10.28
CA ILE A 29 7.04 7.67 10.54
C ILE A 29 7.60 8.97 11.09
N GLU A 30 7.47 10.04 10.30
CA GLU A 30 7.95 11.36 10.65
C GLU A 30 6.92 12.04 11.58
N GLY A 31 7.40 12.75 12.61
CA GLY A 31 6.51 13.42 13.58
C GLY A 31 5.73 12.46 14.49
N LYS A 32 6.45 11.65 15.29
CA LYS A 32 5.90 10.67 16.25
C LYS A 32 4.80 11.19 17.19
N GLU A 33 4.65 12.51 17.35
CA GLU A 33 3.57 13.11 18.15
C GLU A 33 2.17 12.89 17.56
N GLY A 34 2.04 12.49 16.30
CA GLY A 34 0.79 11.96 15.75
C GLY A 34 -0.38 12.94 15.65
N ARG A 35 -0.13 14.23 15.94
CA ARG A 35 -1.15 15.30 15.95
C ARG A 35 -1.83 15.46 14.61
N GLU A 36 -1.09 15.44 13.50
CA GLU A 36 -1.67 15.56 12.16
C GLU A 36 -2.61 14.41 11.83
N TYR A 37 -2.27 13.17 12.22
CA TYR A 37 -3.19 12.06 12.08
C TYR A 37 -4.45 12.28 12.93
N GLN A 38 -4.31 12.61 14.22
CA GLN A 38 -5.46 12.76 15.13
C GLN A 38 -6.41 13.88 14.71
N HIS A 39 -5.86 15.04 14.31
CA HIS A 39 -6.64 16.25 14.05
C HIS A 39 -7.09 16.40 12.58
N VAL A 40 -6.47 15.71 11.63
CA VAL A 40 -6.78 15.88 10.19
C VAL A 40 -7.19 14.57 9.54
N LEU A 41 -6.34 13.54 9.61
CA LEU A 41 -6.57 12.30 8.87
C LEU A 41 -7.66 11.45 9.50
N MET A 42 -7.69 11.34 10.83
CA MET A 42 -8.68 10.54 11.56
C MET A 42 -10.09 11.07 11.33
N ILE A 43 -10.28 12.40 11.31
CA ILE A 43 -11.58 13.02 11.00
C ILE A 43 -12.05 12.60 9.62
N SER A 44 -11.17 12.69 8.62
CA SER A 44 -11.48 12.31 7.24
C SER A 44 -11.75 10.80 7.09
N ILE A 45 -11.01 9.96 7.83
CA ILE A 45 -11.25 8.51 7.83
C ILE A 45 -12.60 8.17 8.45
N ASN A 46 -12.98 8.82 9.56
CA ASN A 46 -14.28 8.57 10.20
C ASN A 46 -15.44 8.97 9.29
N ASP A 47 -15.35 10.14 8.64
CA ASP A 47 -16.40 10.59 7.72
C ASP A 47 -16.60 9.64 6.51
N LEU A 48 -15.49 9.17 5.92
CA LEU A 48 -15.52 8.15 4.88
C LEU A 48 -16.18 6.84 5.37
N LEU A 49 -15.84 6.42 6.58
CA LEU A 49 -16.39 5.21 7.19
C LEU A 49 -17.89 5.34 7.46
N ASP A 50 -18.34 6.47 7.99
CA ASP A 50 -19.75 6.75 8.25
C ASP A 50 -20.57 6.79 6.96
N THR A 51 -20.03 7.41 5.91
CA THR A 51 -20.62 7.42 4.57
C THR A 51 -20.76 6.00 4.01
N MET A 52 -19.75 5.14 4.20
CA MET A 52 -19.82 3.74 3.77
C MET A 52 -20.72 2.87 4.65
N ILE A 53 -20.86 3.18 5.95
CA ILE A 53 -21.78 2.48 6.87
C ILE A 53 -23.24 2.75 6.48
N LYS A 54 -23.57 3.98 6.06
CA LYS A 54 -24.90 4.32 5.53
C LYS A 54 -25.25 3.52 4.26
N ASN A 55 -24.25 3.17 3.45
CA ASN A 55 -24.41 2.44 2.18
C ASN A 55 -24.18 0.91 2.30
N ARG A 56 -24.08 0.36 3.52
CA ARG A 56 -23.40 -0.92 3.80
C ARG A 56 -24.23 -2.20 3.64
N THR A 57 -25.30 -2.22 2.87
CA THR A 57 -26.27 -3.33 2.98
C THR A 57 -25.76 -4.69 2.47
N ASN A 58 -24.62 -4.82 1.78
CA ASN A 58 -24.20 -6.09 1.15
C ASN A 58 -22.69 -6.42 1.12
N CYS A 59 -21.87 -5.97 2.09
CA CYS A 59 -20.44 -6.33 2.09
C CYS A 59 -20.18 -7.69 2.77
N PRO A 60 -19.50 -8.64 2.10
CA PRO A 60 -19.11 -9.89 2.76
C PRO A 60 -18.09 -9.62 3.85
N ASN A 61 -18.24 -10.26 5.01
CA ASN A 61 -17.32 -10.15 6.15
C ASN A 61 -15.90 -10.67 5.86
N ASN A 62 -15.70 -11.31 4.71
CA ASN A 62 -14.43 -11.91 4.34
C ASN A 62 -13.44 -10.85 3.85
N GLU A 63 -12.29 -10.80 4.49
CA GLU A 63 -11.21 -9.91 4.10
C GLU A 63 -10.67 -10.26 2.70
N PRO A 64 -10.58 -9.29 1.77
CA PRO A 64 -10.06 -9.54 0.44
C PRO A 64 -8.59 -9.98 0.51
N LYS A 65 -8.24 -11.04 -0.24
CA LYS A 65 -6.89 -11.64 -0.27
C LYS A 65 -5.76 -10.62 -0.47
N VAL A 66 -6.02 -9.55 -1.21
CA VAL A 66 -5.07 -8.45 -1.46
C VAL A 66 -4.67 -7.71 -0.17
N LEU A 67 -5.61 -7.58 0.79
CA LEU A 67 -5.36 -6.96 2.08
C LEU A 67 -4.71 -7.91 3.10
N LYS A 68 -4.70 -9.21 2.86
CA LYS A 68 -4.01 -10.20 3.70
C LYS A 68 -2.50 -10.22 3.46
N LYS A 69 -2.06 -9.92 2.22
CA LYS A 69 -0.63 -9.97 1.84
C LYS A 69 0.21 -8.87 2.50
N HIS A 70 -0.43 -7.80 2.96
CA HIS A 70 0.22 -6.62 3.54
C HIS A 70 -0.55 -6.26 4.82
N ALA A 71 -0.14 -6.84 5.94
CA ALA A 71 -0.70 -6.56 7.26
C ALA A 71 0.08 -5.45 7.96
N CYS A 72 -0.55 -4.80 8.94
CA CYS A 72 0.07 -3.83 9.84
C CYS A 72 0.79 -4.57 10.98
N ASP A 73 1.84 -5.31 10.63
CA ASP A 73 2.67 -6.05 11.59
C ASP A 73 3.65 -5.10 12.31
N ASP A 74 4.18 -5.54 13.45
CA ASP A 74 5.22 -4.81 14.19
C ASP A 74 6.44 -4.53 13.29
N ASN A 75 6.93 -3.29 13.33
CA ASN A 75 8.03 -2.77 12.50
C ASN A 75 7.73 -2.71 10.99
N LYS A 76 6.47 -2.93 10.58
CA LYS A 76 6.04 -2.85 9.17
C LYS A 76 4.86 -1.90 8.99
N GLU A 77 4.50 -1.14 10.03
CA GLU A 77 3.39 -0.19 10.01
C GLU A 77 3.58 0.88 8.94
N GLY A 78 4.78 1.47 8.86
CA GLY A 78 5.09 2.50 7.85
C GLY A 78 4.95 1.98 6.42
N ILE A 79 5.43 0.77 6.14
CA ILE A 79 5.34 0.14 4.81
C ILE A 79 3.89 -0.21 4.47
N PHE A 80 3.13 -0.71 5.46
CA PHE A 80 1.72 -0.98 5.30
C PHE A 80 0.97 0.30 4.92
N LEU A 81 1.13 1.37 5.71
CA LEU A 81 0.47 2.66 5.49
C LEU A 81 0.87 3.28 4.15
N TYR A 82 2.14 3.19 3.75
CA TYR A 82 2.61 3.66 2.45
C TYR A 82 1.88 2.96 1.29
N ARG A 83 1.81 1.62 1.32
CA ARG A 83 1.11 0.84 0.29
C ARG A 83 -0.39 1.11 0.30
N ALA A 84 -0.98 1.22 1.48
CA ALA A 84 -2.39 1.51 1.66
C ALA A 84 -2.76 2.88 1.08
N ALA A 85 -1.94 3.91 1.34
CA ALA A 85 -2.14 5.26 0.83
C ALA A 85 -2.08 5.33 -0.71
N HIS A 86 -1.10 4.65 -1.33
CA HIS A 86 -1.07 4.52 -2.81
C HIS A 86 -2.28 3.77 -3.36
N LYS A 87 -2.78 2.77 -2.62
CA LYS A 87 -3.99 2.04 -3.01
C LYS A 87 -5.24 2.92 -2.93
N LEU A 88 -5.36 3.80 -1.93
CA LEU A 88 -6.48 4.76 -1.81
C LEU A 88 -6.62 5.66 -3.04
N LYS A 89 -5.49 6.13 -3.62
CA LYS A 89 -5.50 6.94 -4.86
C LYS A 89 -6.17 6.23 -6.04
N GLN A 90 -6.17 4.90 -6.07
CA GLN A 90 -6.83 4.13 -7.12
C GLN A 90 -8.35 4.13 -6.99
N PHE A 91 -8.89 4.34 -5.78
CA PHE A 91 -10.33 4.37 -5.52
C PHE A 91 -10.99 5.71 -5.81
N VAL A 92 -10.22 6.80 -5.89
CA VAL A 92 -10.70 8.15 -6.27
C VAL A 92 -11.35 8.14 -7.66
N LYS A 93 -10.93 7.22 -8.54
CA LYS A 93 -11.48 7.09 -9.90
C LYS A 93 -12.79 6.29 -9.97
N VAL A 94 -13.25 5.73 -8.85
CA VAL A 94 -14.36 4.77 -8.83
C VAL A 94 -15.66 5.40 -8.31
N ASN A 95 -15.59 6.55 -7.63
CA ASN A 95 -16.75 7.18 -7.01
C ASN A 95 -17.12 8.51 -7.67
N ASP A 96 -18.42 8.79 -7.73
CA ASP A 96 -18.99 9.98 -8.38
C ASP A 96 -19.14 11.17 -7.41
N SER A 97 -19.01 10.93 -6.10
CA SER A 97 -19.07 11.99 -5.08
C SER A 97 -17.72 12.71 -4.94
N GLU A 98 -17.72 14.01 -5.25
CA GLU A 98 -16.55 14.89 -5.15
C GLU A 98 -16.02 14.98 -3.72
N ASP A 99 -16.91 15.16 -2.73
CA ASP A 99 -16.54 15.28 -1.32
C ASP A 99 -15.88 13.99 -0.77
N PHE A 100 -16.44 12.83 -1.13
CA PHE A 100 -15.84 11.53 -0.81
C PHE A 100 -14.43 11.39 -1.41
N ASN A 101 -14.26 11.84 -2.65
CA ASN A 101 -12.97 11.80 -3.34
C ASN A 101 -11.95 12.76 -2.70
N LEU A 102 -12.39 13.94 -2.25
CA LEU A 102 -11.54 14.88 -1.51
C LEU A 102 -11.06 14.29 -0.19
N HIS A 103 -11.94 13.68 0.59
CA HIS A 103 -11.55 12.99 1.82
C HIS A 103 -10.59 11.84 1.57
N LEU A 104 -10.82 11.01 0.54
CA LEU A 104 -9.88 9.95 0.16
C LEU A 104 -8.51 10.49 -0.23
N LEU A 105 -8.47 11.56 -1.02
CA LEU A 105 -7.22 12.21 -1.42
C LEU A 105 -6.48 12.75 -0.21
N ARG A 106 -7.17 13.45 0.70
CA ARG A 106 -6.61 13.99 1.94
C ARG A 106 -6.00 12.87 2.80
N VAL A 107 -6.71 11.76 3.00
CA VAL A 107 -6.17 10.60 3.73
C VAL A 107 -4.96 10.02 3.03
N SER A 108 -5.01 9.85 1.71
CA SER A 108 -3.91 9.26 0.94
C SER A 108 -2.64 10.13 0.92
N GLN A 109 -2.79 11.44 0.70
CA GLN A 109 -1.67 12.36 0.60
C GLN A 109 -1.09 12.66 1.98
N GLY A 110 -1.94 12.95 2.96
CA GLY A 110 -1.49 13.20 4.33
C GLY A 110 -0.81 11.97 4.94
N THR A 111 -1.30 10.76 4.67
CA THR A 111 -0.57 9.54 5.09
C THR A 111 0.81 9.45 4.45
N LEU A 112 0.95 9.79 3.16
CA LEU A 112 2.27 9.77 2.50
C LEU A 112 3.20 10.88 2.98
N GLN A 113 2.67 12.03 3.40
CA GLN A 113 3.46 13.13 3.95
C GLN A 113 4.01 12.81 5.34
N LEU A 114 3.25 12.06 6.14
CA LEU A 114 3.69 11.59 7.46
C LEU A 114 4.66 10.40 7.41
N LEU A 115 4.93 9.87 6.22
CA LEU A 115 5.81 8.72 6.03
C LEU A 115 7.04 9.14 5.26
N ASN A 116 8.20 8.99 5.89
CA ASN A 116 9.47 9.11 5.22
C ASN A 116 9.91 7.73 4.72
N CYS A 117 9.48 7.39 3.51
CA CYS A 117 9.84 6.14 2.86
C CYS A 117 10.98 6.37 1.86
N THR A 118 12.08 5.64 2.02
CA THR A 118 13.13 5.63 1.00
C THR A 118 12.67 4.78 -0.21
N PRO A 119 12.53 5.38 -1.40
CA PRO A 119 12.18 4.61 -2.57
C PRO A 119 13.40 3.75 -2.95
N LYS A 120 13.27 2.41 -2.82
CA LYS A 120 14.20 1.54 -3.53
C LYS A 120 14.07 1.84 -5.02
N VAL A 121 15.16 2.23 -5.66
CA VAL A 121 15.31 2.19 -7.12
C VAL A 121 15.11 0.74 -7.52
N ARG A 122 13.87 0.37 -7.84
CA ARG A 122 13.61 -0.86 -8.57
C ARG A 122 14.12 -0.58 -9.97
N ILE A 123 15.31 -1.07 -10.30
CA ILE A 123 15.63 -1.38 -11.69
C ILE A 123 14.50 -2.30 -12.13
N LYS A 124 13.59 -1.76 -12.94
CA LYS A 124 12.51 -2.52 -13.56
C LYS A 124 13.18 -3.54 -14.48
N LEU A 125 13.34 -4.77 -14.01
CA LEU A 125 13.48 -5.88 -14.92
C LEU A 125 12.11 -6.02 -15.61
N PRO A 126 12.01 -5.93 -16.94
CA PRO A 126 10.74 -6.05 -17.63
C PRO A 126 10.24 -7.47 -17.40
N SER A 127 9.18 -7.64 -16.59
CA SER A 127 8.48 -8.91 -16.54
C SER A 127 7.69 -9.04 -17.84
N GLN A 128 8.26 -9.87 -18.71
CA GLN A 128 7.72 -10.45 -19.93
C GLN A 128 6.18 -10.51 -19.94
N GLY A 129 5.59 -9.90 -20.96
CA GLY A 129 4.16 -9.85 -21.15
C GLY A 129 3.59 -11.24 -21.43
N GLU A 130 2.54 -11.59 -20.70
CA GLU A 130 1.58 -12.58 -21.17
C GLU A 130 0.43 -11.83 -21.84
N VAL A 131 0.40 -11.96 -23.17
CA VAL A 131 -0.69 -11.52 -24.02
C VAL A 131 -1.83 -12.54 -23.93
N GLN A 132 -2.94 -12.11 -23.32
CA GLN A 132 -4.38 -12.43 -23.55
C GLN A 132 -4.87 -13.90 -23.59
N PRO A 133 -6.16 -14.13 -23.26
CA PRO A 133 -7.19 -14.02 -24.29
C PRO A 133 -8.31 -13.03 -23.97
N THR A 134 -8.65 -12.23 -24.97
CA THR A 134 -9.95 -11.59 -25.21
C THR A 134 -11.12 -12.51 -24.87
N LYS A 135 -12.12 -12.01 -24.13
CA LYS A 135 -13.50 -12.53 -24.17
C LYS A 135 -14.53 -11.56 -23.57
N ASN A 136 -15.37 -11.08 -24.49
CA ASN A 136 -16.77 -10.64 -24.39
C ASN A 136 -17.09 -9.32 -23.68
N LEU A 137 -17.25 -8.31 -24.53
CA LEU A 137 -17.99 -7.07 -24.29
C LEU A 137 -19.50 -7.37 -24.36
N GLU A 138 -20.07 -7.80 -23.23
CA GLU A 138 -21.50 -7.63 -22.96
C GLU A 138 -21.61 -6.99 -21.56
N ASP A 139 -21.58 -5.66 -21.55
CA ASP A 139 -21.71 -4.84 -20.35
C ASP A 139 -23.16 -4.91 -19.83
N ASN A 140 -23.45 -5.96 -19.07
CA ASN A 140 -24.63 -5.98 -18.21
C ASN A 140 -24.40 -4.98 -17.08
N LYS A 141 -25.20 -3.89 -17.03
CA LYS A 141 -25.20 -2.84 -15.99
C LYS A 141 -25.06 -3.41 -14.56
N SER A 142 -25.65 -4.58 -14.31
CA SER A 142 -25.57 -5.33 -13.05
C SER A 142 -24.17 -5.82 -12.67
N VAL A 143 -23.33 -6.22 -13.63
CA VAL A 143 -21.95 -6.69 -13.39
C VAL A 143 -21.05 -5.52 -13.01
N LYS A 144 -21.23 -4.36 -13.67
CA LYS A 144 -20.52 -3.12 -13.35
C LYS A 144 -20.85 -2.63 -11.93
N GLU A 145 -22.14 -2.65 -11.58
CA GLU A 145 -22.64 -2.31 -10.24
C GLU A 145 -22.06 -3.24 -9.16
N GLN A 146 -22.04 -4.56 -9.41
CA GLN A 146 -21.43 -5.53 -8.49
C GLN A 146 -19.93 -5.32 -8.29
N ARG A 147 -19.19 -4.98 -9.37
CA ARG A 147 -17.76 -4.64 -9.28
C ARG A 147 -17.53 -3.36 -8.48
N LYS A 148 -18.38 -2.34 -8.67
CA LYS A 148 -18.35 -1.09 -7.89
C LYS A 148 -18.63 -1.38 -6.42
N GLN A 149 -19.67 -2.14 -6.11
CA GLN A 149 -19.98 -2.53 -4.73
C GLN A 149 -18.83 -3.30 -4.07
N LYS A 150 -18.24 -4.28 -4.77
CA LYS A 150 -17.08 -5.04 -4.27
C LYS A 150 -15.87 -4.14 -4.01
N SER A 151 -15.67 -3.12 -4.85
CA SER A 151 -14.60 -2.13 -4.67
C SER A 151 -14.83 -1.27 -3.44
N LEU A 152 -16.07 -0.80 -3.20
CA LEU A 152 -16.43 -0.01 -2.01
C LEU A 152 -16.29 -0.82 -0.73
N CYS A 153 -16.70 -2.09 -0.73
CA CYS A 153 -16.47 -2.98 0.42
C CYS A 153 -14.97 -3.15 0.71
N SER A 154 -14.16 -3.34 -0.33
CA SER A 154 -12.70 -3.46 -0.18
C SER A 154 -12.07 -2.16 0.36
N LEU A 155 -12.57 -1.01 -0.09
CA LEU A 155 -12.16 0.31 0.39
C LEU A 155 -12.52 0.51 1.87
N GLY A 156 -13.73 0.12 2.27
CA GLY A 156 -14.16 0.19 3.67
C GLY A 156 -13.27 -0.62 4.61
N ILE A 157 -12.92 -1.83 4.22
CA ILE A 157 -11.98 -2.68 4.99
C ILE A 157 -10.59 -2.05 5.03
N LEU A 158 -10.10 -1.51 3.91
CA LEU A 158 -8.80 -0.85 3.86
C LEU A 158 -8.74 0.37 4.80
N LEU A 159 -9.76 1.22 4.80
CA LEU A 159 -9.84 2.40 5.66
C LEU A 159 -9.89 2.02 7.15
N GLN A 160 -10.62 0.96 7.51
CA GLN A 160 -10.59 0.40 8.86
C GLN A 160 -9.18 -0.04 9.27
N LYS A 161 -8.48 -0.79 8.41
CA LYS A 161 -7.11 -1.21 8.70
C LYS A 161 -6.14 -0.04 8.85
N ILE A 162 -6.28 1.01 8.02
CA ILE A 162 -5.47 2.22 8.13
C ILE A 162 -5.68 2.87 9.49
N LYS A 163 -6.95 3.05 9.91
CA LYS A 163 -7.30 3.59 11.23
C LYS A 163 -6.68 2.78 12.37
N THR A 164 -6.83 1.46 12.34
CA THR A 164 -6.27 0.56 13.36
C THR A 164 -4.74 0.65 13.40
N CYS A 165 -4.09 0.72 12.23
CA CYS A 165 -2.64 0.78 12.15
C CYS A 165 -2.08 2.07 12.74
N TRP A 166 -2.69 3.22 12.38
CA TRP A 166 -2.32 4.50 12.99
C TRP A 166 -2.54 4.51 14.50
N ASN A 167 -3.66 3.97 14.98
CA ASN A 167 -3.94 3.89 16.42
C ASN A 167 -2.91 3.02 17.16
N LYS A 168 -2.40 1.96 16.52
CA LYS A 168 -1.32 1.12 17.06
C LYS A 168 -0.02 1.92 17.21
N ILE A 169 0.37 2.66 16.18
CA ILE A 169 1.55 3.54 16.19
C ILE A 169 1.44 4.59 17.32
N LEU A 170 0.29 5.24 17.42
CA LEU A 170 0.05 6.26 18.45
C LEU A 170 0.12 5.70 19.87
N ARG A 171 -0.38 4.48 20.09
CA ARG A 171 -0.32 3.84 21.41
C ARG A 171 1.12 3.54 21.80
N GLY A 172 1.91 2.99 20.87
CA GLY A 172 3.34 2.72 21.11
C GLY A 172 4.17 3.98 21.36
N SER A 173 3.78 5.13 20.81
CA SER A 173 4.47 6.41 21.05
C SER A 173 4.21 7.03 22.43
N LYS A 174 3.18 6.59 23.17
CA LYS A 174 2.85 7.13 24.50
C LYS A 174 3.57 6.40 25.65
N GLU A 175 4.22 5.28 25.35
CA GLU A 175 4.87 4.42 26.33
C GLU A 175 6.39 4.72 26.48
N HIS A 176 6.89 5.80 25.87
CA HIS A 176 8.26 6.32 25.97
C HIS A 176 8.23 7.80 26.32
#